data_AF-A0A2N3DJX8-F1
#
_entry.id   AF-A0A2N3DJX8-F1
#
_cell.length_a   1.000
_cell.length_b   1.000
_cell.length_c   1.000
_cell.angle_alpha   90.00
_cell.angle_beta   90.00
_cell.angle_gamma   90.00
#
_symmetry.space_group_name_H-M   'P 1'
#
loop_
_entity.id
_entity.type
_entity.pdbx_description
1 polymer ?
#
loop_
_entity_poly.entity_id
_entity_poly.type
_entity_poly.pdbx_seq_one_letter_code
_entity_poly.pdbx_strand_id
1 'polypeptide(L)' 'EGGATLAAYEKARRDGLVSADEEVLLFNCASGLKYPLADQSRRLDRHQPIDWANL' A
#
# COMPACT_ATOMS: atom_id res chain seq x y z
N GLU A 1 4.54 -10.56 4.52
CA GLU A 1 3.62 -10.73 5.66
C GLU A 1 2.41 -9.80 5.49
N GLY A 2 2.61 -8.47 5.38
CA GLY A 2 1.50 -7.52 5.14
C GLY A 2 0.66 -7.78 3.88
N GLY A 3 1.26 -8.21 2.76
CA GLY A 3 0.48 -8.55 1.56
C GLY A 3 -0.48 -9.73 1.76
N ALA A 4 -0.10 -10.70 2.60
CA ALA A 4 -0.95 -11.85 2.88
C ALA A 4 -2.13 -11.48 3.78
N THR A 5 -1.94 -10.57 4.75
CA THR A 5 -3.03 -10.10 5.61
C THR A 5 -4.06 -9.30 4.83
N LEU A 6 -3.63 -8.48 3.86
CA LEU A 6 -4.53 -7.79 2.93
C LEU A 6 -5.32 -8.77 2.06
N ALA A 7 -4.65 -9.73 1.42
CA ALA A 7 -5.32 -10.70 0.55
C ALA A 7 -6.34 -11.57 1.31
N ALA A 8 -6.02 -11.94 2.56
CA ALA A 8 -6.95 -12.66 3.42
C ALA A 8 -8.18 -11.80 3.78
N TYR A 9 -7.97 -10.52 4.10
CA TYR A 9 -9.07 -9.59 4.37
C TYR A 9 -9.99 -9.39 3.16
N GLU A 10 -9.44 -9.22 1.95
CA GLU A 10 -10.24 -9.12 0.72
C GLU A 10 -11.06 -10.38 0.48
N LYS A 11 -10.50 -11.57 0.74
CA LYS A 11 -11.25 -12.82 0.68
C LYS A 11 -12.36 -12.86 1.72
N ALA A 12 -12.07 -12.51 2.97
CA ALA A 12 -13.05 -12.51 4.05
C ALA A 12 -14.21 -11.52 3.79
N ARG A 13 -13.93 -10.37 3.15
CA ARG A 13 -14.93 -9.44 2.59
C ARG A 13 -15.84 -10.11 1.56
N ARG A 14 -15.24 -10.77 0.56
CA ARG A 14 -16.00 -11.46 -0.50
C ARG A 14 -16.86 -12.60 0.04
N ASP A 15 -16.36 -13.30 1.05
CA ASP A 15 -17.05 -14.42 1.69
C ASP A 15 -18.10 -13.95 2.72
N GLY A 16 -18.23 -12.64 2.97
CA GLY A 16 -19.17 -12.07 3.94
C GLY A 16 -18.82 -12.35 5.41
N LEU A 17 -17.59 -12.81 5.68
CA LEU A 17 -17.10 -13.09 7.04
C LEU A 17 -16.81 -11.83 7.84
N VAL A 18 -16.69 -10.70 7.14
CA VAL A 18 -16.44 -9.39 7.72
C VAL A 18 -17.34 -8.43 6.91
N SER A 19 -18.07 -7.51 7.56
CA SER A 19 -18.97 -6.52 6.91
C SER A 19 -18.34 -5.14 6.65
N ALA A 20 -18.74 -4.46 5.56
CA ALA A 20 -18.16 -3.21 5.07
C ALA A 20 -18.03 -2.08 6.12
N ASP A 21 -18.86 -2.10 7.16
CA ASP A 21 -18.93 -1.17 8.28
C ASP A 21 -18.07 -1.56 9.50
N GLU A 22 -17.42 -2.72 9.49
CA GLU A 22 -16.49 -3.13 10.55
C GLU A 22 -15.14 -2.40 10.47
N GLU A 23 -14.60 -2.02 11.62
CA GLU A 23 -13.23 -1.53 11.76
C GLU A 23 -12.23 -2.69 11.85
N VAL A 24 -11.23 -2.69 10.98
CA VAL A 24 -10.25 -3.78 10.86
C VAL A 24 -8.82 -3.24 10.94
N LEU A 25 -7.99 -3.86 11.77
CA LEU A 25 -6.56 -3.57 11.87
C LEU A 25 -5.74 -4.69 11.21
N LEU A 26 -4.97 -4.36 10.17
CA LEU A 26 -4.07 -5.29 9.51
C LEU A 26 -2.64 -5.10 10.03
N PHE A 27 -2.09 -6.14 10.64
CA PHE A 27 -0.69 -6.13 11.07
C PHE A 27 0.24 -6.44 9.88
N ASN A 28 1.27 -5.62 9.74
CA ASN A 28 2.39 -5.89 8.85
C ASN A 28 3.66 -6.15 9.67
N CYS A 29 4.24 -7.34 9.54
CA CYS A 29 5.38 -7.77 10.35
C CYS A 29 6.75 -7.54 9.67
N ALA A 30 6.79 -6.92 8.48
CA ALA A 30 8.04 -6.68 7.75
C ALA A 30 8.00 -5.37 6.94
N SER A 31 9.17 -4.82 6.60
CA SER A 31 9.23 -3.67 5.68
C SER A 31 9.02 -4.11 4.23
N GLY A 32 8.47 -3.21 3.40
CA GLY A 32 8.33 -3.44 1.95
C GLY A 32 9.67 -3.55 1.22
N LEU A 33 10.78 -3.18 1.87
CA LEU A 33 12.14 -3.20 1.33
C LEU A 33 12.88 -4.54 1.60
N LYS A 34 12.19 -5.54 2.17
CA LYS A 34 12.79 -6.86 2.44
C LYS A 34 13.22 -7.59 1.16
N TYR A 35 12.58 -7.28 0.03
CA TYR A 35 12.92 -7.82 -1.28
C TYR A 35 13.20 -6.67 -2.26
N PRO A 36 14.09 -6.87 -3.26
CA PRO A 36 14.34 -5.84 -4.27
C PRO A 36 13.04 -5.47 -4.98
N LEU A 37 12.69 -4.19 -4.93
CA LEU A 37 11.61 -3.61 -5.71
C LEU A 37 12.19 -2.89 -6.91
N ALA A 38 11.41 -2.81 -7.99
CA ALA A 38 11.74 -1.90 -9.08
C ALA A 38 11.86 -0.48 -8.53
N ASP A 39 12.91 0.23 -8.93
CA ASP A 39 13.06 1.63 -8.56
C ASP A 39 11.97 2.45 -9.26
N GLN A 40 11.10 3.07 -8.46
CA GLN A 40 10.04 3.97 -8.91
C GLN A 40 10.35 5.43 -8.54
N SER A 41 11.57 5.71 -8.08
CA SER A 41 11.96 7.05 -7.69
C SER A 41 11.95 7.99 -8.89
N ARG A 42 11.42 9.19 -8.67
CA ARG A 42 11.45 10.30 -9.63
C ARG A 42 12.36 11.38 -9.08
N ARG A 43 13.07 12.05 -9.98
CA ARG A 43 13.94 13.18 -9.61
C ARG A 43 13.14 14.48 -9.69
N LEU A 44 13.02 15.18 -8.56
CA LEU A 44 12.47 16.53 -8.50
C LEU A 44 13.61 17.54 -8.40
N ASP A 45 13.57 18.59 -9.22
CA ASP A 45 14.48 19.72 -9.05
C ASP A 45 13.94 20.69 -8.00
N ARG A 46 14.57 20.73 -6.81
CA ARG A 46 14.18 21.61 -5.71
C ARG A 46 14.45 23.10 -5.97
N HIS A 47 15.17 23.43 -7.02
CA HIS A 47 15.51 24.81 -7.39
C HIS A 47 14.53 25.41 -8.41
N GLN A 48 13.55 24.64 -8.88
CA GLN A 48 12.50 25.08 -9.80
C GLN A 48 11.12 25.05 -9.11
N PRO A 49 10.16 25.87 -9.59
CA PRO A 49 8.76 25.72 -9.21
C PRO A 49 8.23 24.31 -9.50
N ILE A 50 7.36 23.79 -8.64
CA ILE A 50 6.76 22.46 -8.83
C ILE A 50 5.68 22.54 -9.91
N ASP A 51 5.80 21.71 -10.95
CA ASP A 51 4.72 21.48 -11.91
C ASP A 51 3.75 20.43 -11.36
N TRP A 52 2.68 20.89 -10.74
CA TRP A 52 1.63 20.02 -10.17
C TRP A 52 0.77 19.31 -11.22
N ALA A 53 0.78 19.76 -12.47
CA ALA A 53 -0.02 19.15 -13.53
C ALA A 53 0.66 17.90 -14.10
N ASN A 54 1.99 17.79 -13.99
CA ASN A 54 2.80 16.68 -14.48
C ASN A 54 3.55 15.92 -13.36
N LEU A 55 3.22 16.20 -12.09
CA LEU A 55 3.70 15.44 -10.95
C LEU A 55 2.96 14.11 -10.80
#